data_AF-A0A9X8QZ49-F1
#
_entry.id   AF-A0A9X8QZ49-F1
#
_cell.length_a   1.000
_cell.length_b   1.000
_cell.length_c   1.000
_cell.angle_alpha   90.00
_cell.angle_beta   90.00
_cell.angle_gamma   90.00
#
_symmetry.space_group_name_H-M   'P 1'
#
loop_
_entity.id
_entity.type
_entity.pdbx_description
1 polymer ?
#
loop_
_entity_poly.entity_id
_entity_poly.type
_entity_poly.pdbx_seq_one_letter_code
_entity_poly.pdbx_strand_id
1 'polypeptide(L)' 'ALVSVELVPGAAPRRLRLEVEDRSSQWPRRRHPGETATSGRGLLLVEALSDRWGAEPRGSGKALWCEFVLPDDPIGNGA' A
#
# COMPACT_ATOMS: atom_id res chain seq x y z
N ALA A 1 0.03 -8.29 12.99
CA ALA A 1 -0.55 -7.53 11.88
C ALA A 1 -1.17 -8.52 10.90
N LEU A 2 -2.28 -8.18 10.28
CA LEU A 2 -2.86 -8.93 9.17
C LEU A 2 -2.44 -8.25 7.87
N VAL A 3 -2.11 -9.04 6.84
CA VAL A 3 -1.84 -8.53 5.50
C VAL A 3 -2.85 -9.16 4.56
N SER A 4 -3.55 -8.34 3.79
CA SER A 4 -4.49 -8.79 2.76
C SER A 4 -4.12 -8.19 1.41
N VAL A 5 -4.46 -8.93 0.36
CA VAL A 5 -4.33 -8.52 -1.03
C VAL A 5 -5.62 -8.89 -1.73
N GLU A 6 -6.25 -7.91 -2.37
CA GLU A 6 -7.54 -8.10 -3.05
C GLU A 6 -7.61 -7.30 -4.35
N LEU A 7 -8.43 -7.79 -5.29
CA LEU A 7 -8.80 -7.02 -6.47
C LEU A 7 -9.90 -6.04 -6.07
N VAL A 8 -9.71 -4.74 -6.33
CA VAL A 8 -10.73 -3.72 -6.10
C VAL A 8 -11.87 -3.95 -7.11
N PRO A 9 -13.12 -4.10 -6.65
CA PRO A 9 -14.27 -4.23 -7.54
C PRO A 9 -14.45 -2.97 -8.40
N GLY A 10 -14.74 -3.13 -9.69
CA GLY A 10 -15.00 -2.01 -10.58
C GLY A 10 -14.76 -2.33 -12.06
N ALA A 11 -15.04 -1.35 -12.91
CA ALA A 11 -14.65 -1.40 -14.32
C ALA A 11 -13.14 -1.15 -14.49
N ALA A 12 -12.62 -1.43 -15.68
CA ALA A 12 -11.22 -1.18 -16.01
C ALA A 12 -10.87 0.32 -15.88
N PRO A 13 -9.62 0.67 -15.50
CA PRO A 13 -8.50 -0.26 -15.27
C PRO A 13 -8.62 -0.99 -13.92
N ARG A 14 -8.27 -2.28 -13.92
CA ARG A 14 -8.29 -3.12 -12.72
C ARG A 14 -7.28 -2.61 -11.69
N ARG A 15 -7.60 -2.73 -10.41
CA ARG A 15 -6.70 -2.30 -9.32
C ARG A 15 -6.50 -3.41 -8.30
N LEU A 16 -5.26 -3.61 -7.87
CA LEU A 16 -4.92 -4.45 -6.73
C LEU A 16 -4.79 -3.57 -5.50
N ARG A 17 -5.44 -3.93 -4.39
CA ARG A 17 -5.27 -3.28 -3.10
C ARG A 17 -4.50 -4.22 -2.16
N LEU A 18 -3.43 -3.70 -1.57
CA LEU A 18 -2.70 -4.34 -0.49
C LEU A 18 -2.98 -3.56 0.79
N GLU A 19 -3.35 -4.26 1.86
CA GLU A 19 -3.67 -3.65 3.15
C GLU A 19 -2.90 -4.36 4.28
N VAL A 20 -2.42 -3.57 5.23
CA VAL A 20 -1.79 -4.04 6.46
C VAL A 20 -2.55 -3.47 7.64
N GLU A 21 -3.19 -4.35 8.41
CA GLU A 21 -3.92 -4.01 9.63
C GLU A 21 -3.10 -4.36 10.87
N ASP A 22 -3.03 -3.44 11.82
CA ASP A 22 -2.46 -3.68 13.15
C ASP A 22 -3.33 -3.07 14.25
N ARG A 23 -3.12 -3.50 15.50
CA ARG A 23 -3.87 -3.02 16.67
C ARG A 23 -3.24 -1.79 17.34
N SER A 24 -2.25 -1.16 16.71
CA SER A 24 -1.57 0.01 17.26
C SER A 24 -2.35 1.28 16.94
N SER A 25 -2.57 2.09 17.98
CA SER A 25 -3.13 3.44 17.87
C SER A 25 -2.14 4.46 17.30
N GLN A 26 -0.87 4.09 17.09
CA GLN A 26 0.13 4.99 16.50
C GLN A 26 -0.10 5.11 14.99
N TRP A 27 -0.38 6.34 14.54
CA TRP A 27 -0.55 6.63 13.12
C TRP A 27 0.77 6.54 12.34
N PRO A 28 0.73 6.08 11.07
CA PRO A 28 1.91 6.02 10.23
C PRO A 28 2.44 7.44 10.02
N ARG A 29 3.70 7.68 10.38
CA ARG A 29 4.36 8.98 10.22
C ARG A 29 5.54 8.85 9.29
N ARG A 30 5.54 9.63 8.20
CA ARG A 30 6.68 9.71 7.28
C ARG A 30 7.93 10.11 8.07
N ARG A 31 9.01 9.37 7.85
CA ARG A 31 10.32 9.64 8.46
C ARG A 31 11.28 10.12 7.37
N HIS A 32 12.36 10.78 7.79
CA HIS A 32 13.46 11.21 6.93
C HIS A 32 14.72 10.45 7.35
N PRO A 33 14.83 9.16 7.01
CA PRO A 33 16.03 8.39 7.30
C PRO A 33 17.20 8.92 6.48
N GLY A 34 18.38 9.02 7.11
CA GLY A 34 19.62 9.33 6.41
C GLY A 34 20.06 8.20 5.47
N GLU A 35 21.06 8.46 4.63
CA GLU A 35 21.54 7.52 3.61
C GLU A 35 21.94 6.16 4.21
N THR A 36 22.64 6.18 5.35
CA THR A 36 23.14 4.98 6.03
C THR A 36 22.12 4.32 6.97
N ALA A 37 20.91 4.86 7.09
CA ALA A 37 19.89 4.28 7.96
C ALA A 37 19.52 2.86 7.47
N THR A 38 19.18 1.95 8.37
CA THR A 38 18.72 0.60 8.01
C THR A 38 17.20 0.44 8.10
N SER A 39 16.49 1.48 8.55
CA SER A 39 15.03 1.47 8.73
C SER A 39 14.41 2.85 8.48
N GLY A 40 13.08 2.94 8.53
CA GLY A 40 12.36 4.21 8.45
C GLY A 40 11.95 4.65 7.04
N ARG A 41 12.25 3.85 6.01
CA ARG A 41 11.87 4.15 4.61
C ARG A 41 10.47 3.67 4.22
N GLY A 42 9.78 2.90 5.07
CA GLY A 42 8.53 2.21 4.71
C GLY A 42 7.51 3.12 4.01
N LEU A 43 7.13 4.24 4.63
CA LEU A 43 6.17 5.16 4.02
C LEU A 43 6.71 5.90 2.79
N LEU A 44 8.02 6.16 2.71
CA LEU A 44 8.63 6.71 1.50
C LEU A 44 8.49 5.74 0.33
N LEU A 45 8.69 4.44 0.59
CA LEU A 45 8.54 3.40 -0.44
C LEU A 45 7.08 3.24 -0.85
N VAL A 46 6.14 3.24 0.11
CA VAL A 46 4.70 3.19 -0.20
C VAL A 46 4.29 4.37 -1.06
N GLU A 47 4.69 5.58 -0.69
CA GLU A 47 4.39 6.80 -1.44
C GLU A 47 5.00 6.78 -2.85
N ALA A 48 6.22 6.26 -3.01
CA ALA A 48 6.90 6.23 -4.31
C ALA A 48 6.42 5.11 -5.25
N LEU A 49 5.95 3.98 -4.72
CA LEU A 49 5.65 2.78 -5.51
C LEU A 49 4.16 2.60 -5.82
N SER A 50 3.27 3.19 -5.03
CA SER A 50 1.82 3.01 -5.19
C SER A 50 1.19 4.13 -6.00
N ASP A 51 0.11 3.81 -6.72
CA ASP A 51 -0.69 4.83 -7.42
C ASP A 51 -1.52 5.64 -6.43
N ARG A 52 -2.02 4.97 -5.40
CA ARG A 52 -2.79 5.56 -4.30
C ARG A 52 -2.44 4.83 -3.02
N TRP A 53 -2.44 5.55 -1.91
CA TRP A 53 -2.32 4.94 -0.59
C TRP A 53 -3.02 5.80 0.45
N GLY A 54 -3.29 5.19 1.59
CA GLY A 54 -3.90 5.87 2.72
C GLY A 54 -3.78 5.06 3.99
N ALA A 55 -4.13 5.69 5.10
CA ALA A 55 -4.28 5.03 6.38
C ALA A 55 -5.66 5.37 6.94
N GLU A 56 -6.36 4.38 7.47
CA GLU A 56 -7.71 4.54 8.03
C GLU A 56 -7.88 3.79 9.36
N PRO A 57 -8.78 4.22 10.25
CA PRO A 57 -9.08 3.50 11.48
C PRO A 57 -9.74 2.15 11.16
N ARG A 58 -9.37 1.09 11.87
CA ARG A 58 -9.98 -0.24 11.74
C ARG A 58 -10.20 -0.85 13.12
N GLY A 59 -11.44 -0.84 13.59
CA GLY A 59 -11.78 -1.29 14.95
C GLY A 59 -10.96 -0.55 16.01
N SER A 60 -10.20 -1.29 16.83
CA SER A 60 -9.30 -0.74 17.85
C SER A 60 -7.90 -0.36 17.33
N GLY A 61 -7.67 -0.49 16.03
CA GLY A 61 -6.38 -0.29 15.38
C GLY A 61 -6.50 0.56 14.12
N LYS A 62 -5.63 0.28 13.15
CA LYS A 62 -5.57 0.99 11.87
C LYS A 62 -5.21 0.03 10.75
N ALA A 63 -5.56 0.44 9.53
CA ALA A 63 -5.13 -0.17 8.30
C ALA A 63 -4.34 0.83 7.46
N LEU A 64 -3.14 0.46 7.01
CA LEU A 64 -2.42 1.15 5.93
C LEU A 64 -2.71 0.38 4.64
N TRP A 65 -3.17 1.07 3.61
CA TRP A 65 -3.48 0.46 2.33
C TRP A 65 -2.77 1.17 1.19
N CYS A 66 -2.49 0.43 0.12
CA CYS A 66 -2.05 0.97 -1.14
C CYS A 66 -2.70 0.25 -2.33
N GLU A 67 -2.89 0.97 -3.42
CA GLU A 67 -3.49 0.47 -4.66
C GLU A 67 -2.49 0.58 -5.80
N PHE A 68 -2.53 -0.42 -6.68
CA PHE A 68 -1.75 -0.50 -7.92
C PHE A 68 -2.69 -0.75 -9.09
N VAL A 69 -2.55 0.03 -10.16
CA VAL A 69 -3.20 -0.22 -11.45
C VAL A 69 -2.56 -1.45 -12.08
N LEU A 70 -3.39 -2.43 -12.41
CA LEU A 70 -2.96 -3.62 -13.11
C LEU A 70 -2.99 -3.38 -14.62
N PRO A 71 -1.99 -3.85 -15.38
CA PRO A 71 -2.03 -3.82 -16.83
C PRO A 71 -3.20 -4.65 -17.37
N ASP A 72 -3.72 -4.25 -18.52
CA ASP A 72 -4.80 -4.99 -19.18
C ASP A 72 -4.33 -6.36 -19.68
N ASP A 73 -3.08 -6.45 -20.13
CA ASP A 73 -2.36 -7.70 -20.40
C ASP A 73 -1.36 -8.00 -19.27
N PRO A 74 -1.66 -8.93 -18.34
CA PRO A 74 -0.83 -9.22 -17.18
C PRO A 74 0.47 -9.96 -17.52
N ILE A 75 0.63 -10.46 -18.74
CA ILE A 75 1.83 -11.21 -19.16
C ILE A 75 2.71 -10.35 -20.09
N GLY A 76 2.19 -9.25 -20.64
CA GLY A 76 2.93 -8.42 -21.58
C GLY A 76 3.27 -9.17 -22.87
N ASN A 77 2.40 -10.08 -23.31
CA ASN A 77 2.54 -10.80 -24.57
C ASN A 77 2.01 -10.00 -25.77
N GLY A 78 1.37 -8.85 -25.53
CA GLY A 78 0.84 -7.95 -26.56
C GLY A 78 1.73 -6.75 -26.85
N ALA A 79 2.81 -6.95 -27.62
CA ALA A 79 3.40 -6.08 -28.66
C ALA A 79 4.88 -6.46 -28.91
#